data_AF-A0A3N7GKV0-F1
#
_entry.id   AF-A0A3N7GKV0-F1
#
_cell.length_a   1.000
_cell.length_b   1.000
_cell.length_c   1.000
_cell.angle_alpha   90.00
_cell.angle_beta   90.00
_cell.angle_gamma   90.00
#
_symmetry.space_group_name_H-M   'P 1'
#
loop_
_entity.id
_entity.type
_entity.pdbx_description
1 polymer ?
#
loop_
_entity_poly.entity_id
_entity_poly.type
_entity_poly.pdbx_seq_one_letter_code
_entity_poly.pdbx_strand_id
1 'polypeptide(L)'
;FHAAYAGDQSADELAEVMGQAFEMRTPGGMSVQELQQLANAKKVRQSLSKIKGKVKFSGESAVVPGTYVTLSGLGDQFNGKVFVSGVQHEIGEGNWMTEATLGWEEAFFSEKIFPEHPVSFSGQYVATQGLHIGVVTDLIDPAGKGRIRVRLPIIGMAEDGIYARLATLDAGNNRGTFFLPEINDEVIVGFLGDDPNYPVVLGMLHSGANPSPIEATDENNEKGYVSRSEIKVLFHDGDKRVSIETPGGRKLTLDDANGLCSLEDAAGNKLVLNDSGITLSSAKDLTLEAVSSLSISAPQLTIKAEATAELSANGSLSVGSSGITEIKGSMVKIN
;
A
#
# COMPACT_ATOMS: atom_id res chain seq x y z
N PHE A 1 9.32 -37.00 23.50
CA PHE A 1 8.07 -37.71 23.84
C PHE A 1 8.24 -39.18 23.47
N HIS A 2 8.45 -40.06 24.46
CA HIS A 2 8.68 -41.49 24.29
C HIS A 2 7.84 -42.25 25.33
N ALA A 3 6.53 -42.29 25.10
CA ALA A 3 5.66 -43.28 25.71
C ALA A 3 5.10 -44.13 24.57
N ALA A 4 5.00 -45.44 24.75
CA ALA A 4 4.45 -46.37 23.76
C ALA A 4 2.98 -46.01 23.47
N TYR A 5 2.77 -45.17 22.47
CA TYR A 5 1.46 -44.91 21.88
C TYR A 5 0.98 -46.18 21.19
N ALA A 6 -0.33 -46.33 21.05
CA ALA A 6 -0.89 -47.55 20.50
C ALA A 6 -0.45 -47.85 19.06
N GLY A 7 -0.38 -49.15 18.75
CA GLY A 7 0.02 -49.70 17.46
C GLY A 7 1.50 -50.02 17.34
N ASP A 8 1.80 -51.00 16.51
CA ASP A 8 3.13 -51.59 16.24
C ASP A 8 3.96 -50.85 15.18
N GLN A 9 3.33 -49.98 14.39
CA GLN A 9 4.00 -49.12 13.41
C GLN A 9 4.14 -47.68 13.91
N SER A 10 5.29 -47.04 13.77
CA SER A 10 5.47 -45.63 14.14
C SER A 10 4.85 -44.68 13.10
N ALA A 11 4.59 -43.43 13.49
CA ALA A 11 4.10 -42.42 12.55
C ALA A 11 5.15 -42.09 11.45
N ASP A 12 6.43 -42.17 11.78
CA ASP A 12 7.52 -41.91 10.82
C ASP A 12 7.63 -43.07 9.80
N GLU A 13 7.49 -44.34 10.24
CA GLU A 13 7.43 -45.51 9.33
C GLU A 13 6.24 -45.43 8.36
N LEU A 14 5.07 -45.03 8.86
CA LEU A 14 3.88 -44.83 8.02
C LEU A 14 4.09 -43.69 7.00
N ALA A 15 4.76 -42.61 7.41
CA ALA A 15 5.07 -41.49 6.51
C ALA A 15 6.05 -41.89 5.39
N GLU A 16 7.05 -42.72 5.69
CA GLU A 16 7.99 -43.25 4.68
C GLU A 16 7.27 -44.06 3.60
N VAL A 17 6.27 -44.87 3.97
CA VAL A 17 5.46 -45.64 3.01
C VAL A 17 4.67 -44.72 2.07
N MET A 18 4.16 -43.60 2.58
CA MET A 18 3.44 -42.63 1.74
C MET A 18 4.36 -41.92 0.74
N GLY A 19 5.64 -41.74 1.07
CA GLY A 19 6.65 -41.19 0.16
C GLY A 19 6.37 -39.76 -0.34
N GLN A 20 5.44 -39.04 0.30
CA GLN A 20 5.00 -37.70 -0.13
C GLN A 20 5.50 -36.65 0.86
N ALA A 21 6.11 -35.58 0.33
CA ALA A 21 6.48 -34.42 1.13
C ALA A 21 5.22 -33.68 1.59
N PHE A 22 5.10 -33.44 2.90
CA PHE A 22 4.04 -32.61 3.47
C PHE A 22 4.52 -31.16 3.54
N GLU A 23 3.90 -30.28 2.75
CA GLU A 23 4.26 -28.87 2.67
C GLU A 23 3.15 -28.00 3.24
N MET A 24 3.49 -27.10 4.16
CA MET A 24 2.59 -26.05 4.65
C MET A 24 3.04 -24.70 4.09
N ARG A 25 2.11 -23.95 3.53
CA ARG A 25 2.39 -22.64 2.93
C ARG A 25 1.63 -21.54 3.67
N THR A 26 2.30 -20.42 3.87
CA THR A 26 1.71 -19.20 4.45
C THR A 26 2.04 -18.01 3.55
N PRO A 27 1.18 -17.00 3.44
CA PRO A 27 1.39 -15.86 2.53
C PRO A 27 2.58 -14.97 2.88
N GLY A 28 3.20 -15.15 4.05
CA GLY A 28 4.47 -14.55 4.44
C GLY A 28 4.42 -13.93 5.83
N GLY A 29 5.51 -13.27 6.26
CA GLY A 29 5.52 -12.42 7.45
C GLY A 29 5.60 -13.13 8.81
N MET A 30 5.41 -14.44 8.88
CA MET A 30 5.66 -15.24 10.09
C MET A 30 7.17 -15.43 10.31
N SER A 31 7.59 -15.41 11.58
CA SER A 31 8.94 -15.77 11.98
C SER A 31 9.19 -17.28 11.83
N VAL A 32 10.46 -17.66 11.72
CA VAL A 32 10.88 -19.08 11.68
C VAL A 32 10.36 -19.85 12.90
N GLN A 33 10.30 -19.20 14.07
CA GLN A 33 9.79 -19.80 15.30
C GLN A 33 8.28 -20.10 15.20
N GLU A 34 7.48 -19.18 14.68
CA GLU A 34 6.04 -19.38 14.50
C GLU A 34 5.76 -20.49 13.47
N LEU A 35 6.50 -20.52 12.37
CA LEU A 35 6.39 -21.58 11.37
C LEU A 35 6.72 -22.96 11.97
N GLN A 36 7.76 -23.05 12.80
CA GLN A 36 8.12 -24.29 13.47
C GLN A 36 7.04 -24.75 14.47
N GLN A 37 6.44 -23.81 15.21
CA GLN A 37 5.35 -24.12 16.13
C GLN A 37 4.11 -24.63 15.39
N LEU A 38 3.76 -24.00 14.26
CA LEU A 38 2.65 -24.43 13.43
C LEU A 38 2.88 -25.85 12.86
N ALA A 39 4.08 -26.12 12.34
CA ALA A 39 4.46 -27.45 11.85
C ALA A 39 4.40 -28.51 12.97
N ASN A 40 4.91 -28.18 14.16
CA ASN A 40 4.84 -29.08 15.32
C ASN A 40 3.40 -29.36 15.75
N ALA A 41 2.53 -28.35 15.76
CA ALA A 41 1.12 -28.52 16.08
C ALA A 41 0.42 -29.46 15.08
N LYS A 42 0.70 -29.30 13.79
CA LYS A 42 0.18 -30.18 12.74
C LYS A 42 0.69 -31.62 12.89
N LYS A 43 1.99 -31.80 13.16
CA LYS A 43 2.59 -33.11 13.43
C LYS A 43 1.92 -33.81 14.62
N VAL A 44 1.64 -33.08 15.71
CA VAL A 44 0.93 -33.64 16.87
C VAL A 44 -0.49 -34.09 16.49
N ARG A 45 -1.26 -33.28 15.75
CA ARG A 45 -2.61 -33.67 15.33
C ARG A 45 -2.61 -34.92 14.45
N GLN A 46 -1.72 -34.99 13.47
CA GLN A 46 -1.56 -36.17 12.61
C GLN A 46 -1.11 -37.41 13.40
N SER A 47 -0.24 -37.23 14.39
CA SER A 47 0.17 -38.33 15.27
C SER A 47 -1.01 -38.86 16.10
N LEU A 48 -1.87 -37.97 16.58
CA LEU A 48 -3.08 -38.33 17.33
C LEU A 48 -4.21 -38.91 16.46
N SER A 49 -4.17 -38.69 15.14
CA SER A 49 -5.17 -39.24 14.20
C SER A 49 -4.82 -40.63 13.69
N LYS A 50 -3.66 -41.18 14.06
CA LYS A 50 -3.19 -42.52 13.68
C LYS A 50 -4.20 -43.61 14.04
N ILE A 51 -4.74 -43.58 15.27
CA ILE A 51 -5.75 -44.53 15.76
C ILE A 51 -6.97 -43.73 16.20
N LYS A 52 -8.05 -43.86 15.44
CA LYS A 52 -9.35 -43.21 15.68
C LYS A 52 -10.42 -44.27 15.91
N GLY A 53 -11.37 -44.00 16.81
CA GLY A 53 -12.47 -44.92 17.06
C GLY A 53 -13.31 -44.54 18.26
N LYS A 54 -14.21 -45.43 18.65
CA LYS A 54 -15.03 -45.30 19.86
C LYS A 54 -14.98 -46.61 20.64
N VAL A 55 -14.88 -46.52 21.95
CA VAL A 55 -14.93 -47.67 22.85
C VAL A 55 -15.99 -47.43 23.91
N LYS A 56 -16.86 -48.43 24.13
CA LYS A 56 -17.95 -48.37 25.09
C LYS A 56 -17.71 -49.38 26.20
N PHE A 57 -17.76 -48.94 27.45
CA PHE A 57 -17.51 -49.77 28.64
C PHE A 57 -18.44 -49.39 29.79
N SER A 58 -18.45 -50.24 30.83
CA SER A 58 -19.24 -50.00 32.05
C SER A 58 -18.84 -48.68 32.70
N GLY A 59 -19.83 -47.94 33.18
CA GLY A 59 -19.71 -46.61 33.76
C GLY A 59 -18.43 -46.32 34.54
N GLU A 60 -17.64 -45.37 34.04
CA GLU A 60 -16.39 -44.95 34.66
C GLU A 60 -16.24 -43.43 34.47
N SER A 61 -16.10 -42.70 35.58
CA SER A 61 -16.05 -41.24 35.60
C SER A 61 -14.63 -40.69 35.55
N ALA A 62 -13.61 -41.53 35.78
CA ALA A 62 -12.21 -41.12 35.70
C ALA A 62 -11.75 -40.84 34.25
N VAL A 63 -12.46 -41.36 33.24
CA VAL A 63 -12.17 -41.10 31.84
C VAL A 63 -12.77 -39.76 31.43
N VAL A 64 -11.91 -38.77 31.18
CA VAL A 64 -12.30 -37.43 30.74
C VAL A 64 -11.54 -37.03 29.46
N PRO A 65 -12.08 -36.13 28.62
CA PRO A 65 -11.36 -35.64 27.45
C PRO A 65 -9.99 -35.04 27.81
N GLY A 66 -8.99 -35.23 26.96
CA GLY A 66 -7.61 -34.78 27.22
C GLY A 66 -6.73 -35.80 27.94
N THR A 67 -7.29 -36.95 28.35
CA THR A 67 -6.54 -38.04 28.99
C THR A 67 -6.15 -39.12 27.98
N TYR A 68 -5.43 -40.14 28.46
CA TYR A 68 -5.07 -41.32 27.68
C TYR A 68 -5.66 -42.56 28.33
N VAL A 69 -6.22 -43.45 27.51
CA VAL A 69 -6.63 -44.80 27.92
C VAL A 69 -5.70 -45.83 27.30
N THR A 70 -5.51 -46.96 27.98
CA THR A 70 -4.69 -48.06 27.45
C THR A 70 -5.61 -49.13 26.86
N LEU A 71 -5.43 -49.43 25.58
CA LEU A 71 -6.10 -50.52 24.91
C LEU A 71 -5.28 -51.81 25.06
N SER A 72 -5.96 -52.91 25.39
CA SER A 72 -5.34 -54.23 25.55
C SER A 72 -6.26 -55.32 24.99
N GLY A 73 -5.69 -56.36 24.38
CA GLY A 73 -6.43 -57.50 23.85
C GLY A 73 -7.02 -57.30 22.45
N LEU A 74 -6.61 -56.25 21.73
CA LEU A 74 -7.09 -55.91 20.38
C LEU A 74 -6.08 -56.23 19.27
N GLY A 75 -4.95 -56.84 19.61
CA GLY A 75 -3.81 -57.10 18.70
C GLY A 75 -2.78 -55.97 18.71
N ASP A 76 -1.55 -56.28 18.27
CA ASP A 76 -0.40 -55.36 18.38
C ASP A 76 -0.60 -54.04 17.60
N GLN A 77 -1.42 -54.08 16.55
CA GLN A 77 -1.81 -52.90 15.76
C GLN A 77 -2.64 -51.86 16.52
N PHE A 78 -3.31 -52.25 17.61
CA PHE A 78 -4.23 -51.38 18.35
C PHE A 78 -3.96 -51.30 19.86
N ASN A 79 -3.18 -52.24 20.41
CA ASN A 79 -2.79 -52.21 21.82
C ASN A 79 -1.90 -51.00 22.12
N GLY A 80 -2.04 -50.43 23.32
CA GLY A 80 -1.21 -49.33 23.84
C GLY A 80 -2.01 -48.09 24.22
N LYS A 81 -1.31 -46.96 24.46
CA LYS A 81 -1.96 -45.72 24.93
C LYS A 81 -2.59 -44.95 23.77
N VAL A 82 -3.87 -44.60 23.91
CA VAL A 82 -4.64 -43.80 22.94
C VAL A 82 -5.24 -42.58 23.63
N PHE A 83 -5.19 -41.44 22.95
CA PHE A 83 -5.74 -40.18 23.43
C PHE A 83 -7.28 -40.19 23.38
N VAL A 84 -7.91 -39.67 24.43
CA VAL A 84 -9.38 -39.52 24.52
C VAL A 84 -9.77 -38.10 24.13
N SER A 85 -10.47 -37.95 23.01
CA SER A 85 -10.94 -36.65 22.49
C SER A 85 -12.34 -36.27 22.93
N GLY A 86 -13.16 -37.25 23.31
CA GLY A 86 -14.52 -37.02 23.75
C GLY A 86 -15.00 -38.14 24.66
N VAL A 87 -15.91 -37.82 25.56
CA VAL A 87 -16.54 -38.78 26.46
C VAL A 87 -18.03 -38.51 26.48
N GLN A 88 -18.82 -39.56 26.28
CA GLN A 88 -20.27 -39.52 26.36
C GLN A 88 -20.73 -40.55 27.38
N HIS A 89 -21.52 -40.12 28.37
CA HIS A 89 -22.17 -41.02 29.32
C HIS A 89 -23.63 -41.24 28.92
N GLU A 90 -24.06 -42.49 28.93
CA GLU A 90 -25.45 -42.90 28.75
C GLU A 90 -25.90 -43.55 30.06
N ILE A 91 -26.89 -42.94 30.72
CA ILE A 91 -27.42 -43.39 32.00
C ILE A 91 -28.92 -43.57 31.84
N GLY A 92 -29.38 -44.81 31.96
CA GLY A 92 -30.78 -45.17 31.76
C GLY A 92 -31.04 -46.61 32.18
N GLU A 93 -32.28 -46.91 32.59
CA GLU A 93 -32.72 -48.28 32.94
C GLU A 93 -31.85 -48.98 34.00
N GLY A 94 -31.22 -48.21 34.91
CA GLY A 94 -30.31 -48.74 35.92
C GLY A 94 -28.90 -49.07 35.42
N ASN A 95 -28.63 -48.86 34.13
CA ASN A 95 -27.32 -49.03 33.51
C ASN A 95 -26.62 -47.69 33.31
N TRP A 96 -25.30 -47.69 33.52
CA TRP A 96 -24.43 -46.59 33.15
C TRP A 96 -23.36 -47.11 32.20
N MET A 97 -23.31 -46.52 31.01
CA MET A 97 -22.30 -46.80 30.00
C MET A 97 -21.51 -45.54 29.70
N THR A 98 -20.21 -45.71 29.50
CA THR A 98 -19.31 -44.63 29.06
C THR A 98 -18.77 -44.98 27.69
N GLU A 99 -18.96 -44.09 26.72
CA GLU A 99 -18.35 -44.16 25.40
C GLU A 99 -17.21 -43.13 25.33
N ALA A 100 -15.98 -43.61 25.21
CA ALA A 100 -14.81 -42.77 24.95
C ALA A 100 -14.51 -42.72 23.45
N THR A 101 -14.43 -41.52 22.90
CA THR A 101 -13.97 -41.26 21.53
C THR A 101 -12.45 -41.14 21.55
N LEU A 102 -11.80 -41.96 20.73
CA LEU A 102 -10.36 -42.16 20.67
C LEU A 102 -9.74 -41.45 19.47
N GLY A 103 -8.51 -40.98 19.65
CA GLY A 103 -7.75 -40.24 18.64
C GLY A 103 -8.22 -38.81 18.49
N TRP A 104 -7.58 -38.07 17.59
CA TRP A 104 -7.94 -36.69 17.26
C TRP A 104 -8.13 -36.51 15.75
N GLU A 105 -8.63 -35.35 15.37
CA GLU A 105 -8.82 -34.99 13.97
C GLU A 105 -7.54 -34.42 13.33
N GLU A 106 -7.15 -35.01 12.20
CA GLU A 106 -5.93 -34.70 11.46
C GLU A 106 -5.92 -33.28 10.87
N ALA A 107 -7.08 -32.83 10.41
CA ALA A 107 -7.29 -31.53 9.79
C ALA A 107 -7.65 -30.49 10.86
N PHE A 108 -7.10 -29.29 10.71
CA PHE A 108 -7.66 -28.10 11.34
C PHE A 108 -9.07 -27.85 10.79
N PHE A 109 -9.88 -27.13 11.56
CA PHE A 109 -11.24 -26.82 11.16
C PHE A 109 -11.29 -26.06 9.81
N SER A 110 -10.39 -25.10 9.61
CA SER A 110 -10.24 -24.34 8.36
C SER A 110 -9.92 -25.22 7.15
N GLU A 111 -9.12 -26.28 7.31
CA GLU A 111 -8.80 -27.24 6.24
C GLU A 111 -10.01 -28.06 5.81
N LYS A 112 -11.03 -28.22 6.67
CA LYS A 112 -12.26 -28.91 6.26
C LYS A 112 -13.13 -28.08 5.34
N ILE A 113 -13.07 -26.76 5.50
CA ILE A 113 -13.88 -25.82 4.73
C ILE A 113 -13.15 -25.46 3.43
N PHE A 114 -11.84 -25.22 3.51
CA PHE A 114 -11.00 -24.82 2.39
C PHE A 114 -9.68 -25.61 2.38
N PRO A 115 -9.69 -26.90 2.00
CA PRO A 115 -8.54 -27.81 2.15
C PRO A 115 -7.31 -27.39 1.36
N GLU A 116 -7.48 -26.69 0.24
CA GLU A 116 -6.39 -26.32 -0.67
C GLU A 116 -5.86 -24.90 -0.42
N HIS A 117 -6.48 -24.15 0.50
CA HIS A 117 -6.17 -22.75 0.70
C HIS A 117 -4.99 -22.56 1.67
N PRO A 118 -3.96 -21.74 1.36
CA PRO A 118 -2.76 -21.59 2.20
C PRO A 118 -3.06 -21.23 3.66
N VAL A 119 -3.97 -20.28 3.93
CA VAL A 119 -4.29 -19.89 5.32
C VAL A 119 -4.97 -21.00 6.11
N SER A 120 -5.59 -21.98 5.44
CA SER A 120 -6.23 -23.09 6.12
C SER A 120 -5.25 -23.95 6.87
N PHE A 121 -4.01 -24.06 6.38
CA PHE A 121 -2.93 -24.78 7.05
C PHE A 121 -2.54 -24.17 8.40
N SER A 122 -2.82 -22.87 8.63
CA SER A 122 -2.59 -22.25 9.94
C SER A 122 -3.55 -22.76 11.02
N GLY A 123 -4.78 -23.12 10.65
CA GLY A 123 -5.82 -23.48 11.61
C GLY A 123 -6.32 -22.33 12.49
N GLN A 124 -5.82 -21.11 12.31
CA GLN A 124 -6.01 -20.00 13.24
C GLN A 124 -7.18 -19.09 12.88
N TYR A 125 -7.43 -18.90 11.59
CA TYR A 125 -8.45 -17.98 11.07
C TYR A 125 -9.04 -18.53 9.77
N VAL A 126 -10.21 -17.98 9.41
CA VAL A 126 -10.86 -18.25 8.13
C VAL A 126 -10.30 -17.30 7.09
N ALA A 127 -10.17 -17.77 5.84
CA ALA A 127 -9.76 -16.94 4.71
C ALA A 127 -10.67 -15.70 4.58
N THR A 128 -10.07 -14.52 4.55
CA THR A 128 -10.78 -13.26 4.28
C THR A 128 -10.68 -12.96 2.80
N GLN A 129 -11.71 -13.36 2.05
CA GLN A 129 -11.72 -13.33 0.60
C GLN A 129 -12.29 -12.01 0.06
N GLY A 130 -11.72 -11.55 -1.05
CA GLY A 130 -12.19 -10.38 -1.78
C GLY A 130 -11.55 -9.07 -1.31
N LEU A 131 -12.10 -7.97 -1.85
CA LEU A 131 -11.64 -6.62 -1.53
C LEU A 131 -12.60 -5.97 -0.54
N HIS A 132 -12.04 -5.23 0.40
CA HIS A 132 -12.79 -4.56 1.45
C HIS A 132 -12.54 -3.06 1.41
N ILE A 133 -13.58 -2.27 1.64
CA ILE A 133 -13.42 -0.83 1.87
C ILE A 133 -12.83 -0.63 3.27
N GLY A 134 -11.97 0.36 3.40
CA GLY A 134 -11.45 0.81 4.67
C GLY A 134 -11.44 2.33 4.76
N VAL A 135 -11.41 2.85 5.98
CA VAL A 135 -11.29 4.28 6.28
C VAL A 135 -9.99 4.51 7.03
N VAL A 136 -9.16 5.42 6.55
CA VAL A 136 -7.85 5.71 7.16
C VAL A 136 -8.05 6.39 8.52
N THR A 137 -7.39 5.87 9.56
CA THR A 137 -7.49 6.40 10.93
C THR A 137 -6.19 6.95 11.48
N ASP A 138 -5.04 6.49 10.99
CA ASP A 138 -3.72 6.96 11.41
C ASP A 138 -2.69 6.75 10.28
N LEU A 139 -1.71 7.65 10.18
CA LEU A 139 -0.63 7.62 9.19
C LEU A 139 0.73 7.27 9.81
N ILE A 140 0.84 7.25 11.14
CA ILE A 140 2.09 6.99 11.84
C ILE A 140 2.14 5.50 12.22
N ASP A 141 3.13 4.78 11.69
CA ASP A 141 3.41 3.39 12.08
C ASP A 141 4.35 3.35 13.28
N PRO A 142 3.90 2.92 14.47
CA PRO A 142 4.77 2.80 15.65
C PRO A 142 5.92 1.81 15.46
N ALA A 143 5.79 0.87 14.52
CA ALA A 143 6.84 -0.11 14.21
C ALA A 143 7.80 0.35 13.10
N GLY A 144 7.58 1.53 12.51
CA GLY A 144 8.45 2.10 11.48
C GLY A 144 8.50 1.30 10.16
N LYS A 145 7.46 0.52 9.83
CA LYS A 145 7.41 -0.33 8.62
C LYS A 145 6.68 0.33 7.44
N GLY A 146 6.35 1.63 7.55
CA GLY A 146 5.64 2.37 6.51
C GLY A 146 4.21 1.89 6.27
N ARG A 147 3.53 1.45 7.35
CA ARG A 147 2.11 1.07 7.31
C ARG A 147 1.22 2.26 7.69
N ILE A 148 -0.04 2.22 7.29
CA ILE A 148 -1.08 3.14 7.75
C ILE A 148 -2.17 2.36 8.49
N ARG A 149 -2.84 2.97 9.45
CA ARG A 149 -3.94 2.33 10.17
C ARG A 149 -5.24 2.57 9.43
N VAL A 150 -5.98 1.49 9.17
CA VAL A 150 -7.23 1.52 8.43
C VAL A 150 -8.30 0.78 9.23
N ARG A 151 -9.44 1.42 9.41
CA ARG A 151 -10.63 0.81 9.99
C ARG A 151 -11.45 0.15 8.89
N LEU A 152 -11.82 -1.11 9.11
CA LEU A 152 -12.66 -1.88 8.19
C LEU A 152 -14.11 -1.89 8.68
N PRO A 153 -15.06 -1.28 7.95
CA PRO A 153 -16.50 -1.29 8.27
C PRO A 153 -17.09 -2.66 8.62
N ILE A 154 -16.60 -3.71 7.96
CA ILE A 154 -17.09 -5.09 8.15
C ILE A 154 -16.80 -5.66 9.54
N ILE A 155 -15.76 -5.17 10.23
CA ILE A 155 -15.41 -5.62 11.58
C ILE A 155 -16.21 -4.83 12.62
N GLY A 156 -16.24 -3.51 12.48
CA GLY A 156 -16.96 -2.63 13.40
C GLY A 156 -16.48 -1.18 13.31
N MET A 157 -17.41 -0.25 13.41
CA MET A 157 -17.12 1.19 13.27
C MET A 157 -16.47 1.83 14.51
N ALA A 158 -16.55 1.17 15.67
CA ALA A 158 -15.96 1.63 16.92
C ALA A 158 -14.50 1.21 17.11
N GLU A 159 -13.99 0.33 16.25
CA GLU A 159 -12.64 -0.20 16.36
C GLU A 159 -11.59 0.78 15.83
N ASP A 160 -10.39 0.69 16.39
CA ASP A 160 -9.25 1.51 16.00
C ASP A 160 -8.76 1.22 14.56
N GLY A 161 -8.94 -0.02 14.11
CA GLY A 161 -8.49 -0.52 12.82
C GLY A 161 -7.18 -1.31 12.88
N ILE A 162 -6.69 -1.71 11.71
CA ILE A 162 -5.50 -2.54 11.53
C ILE A 162 -4.44 -1.82 10.71
N TYR A 163 -3.17 -2.10 10.98
CA TYR A 163 -2.07 -1.52 10.20
C TYR A 163 -1.87 -2.28 8.89
N ALA A 164 -2.06 -1.57 7.77
CA ALA A 164 -1.92 -2.08 6.42
C ALA A 164 -0.74 -1.45 5.70
N ARG A 165 -0.05 -2.25 4.88
CA ARG A 165 0.95 -1.71 3.94
C ARG A 165 0.24 -0.93 2.84
N LEU A 166 0.89 0.09 2.29
CA LEU A 166 0.36 0.86 1.17
C LEU A 166 1.04 0.45 -0.13
N ALA A 167 0.27 0.07 -1.15
CA ALA A 167 0.75 -0.06 -2.52
C ALA A 167 0.91 1.33 -3.14
N THR A 168 2.01 1.55 -3.86
CA THR A 168 2.36 2.83 -4.50
C THR A 168 2.90 2.56 -5.91
N LEU A 169 2.99 3.59 -6.75
CA LEU A 169 3.37 3.44 -8.17
C LEU A 169 4.84 3.03 -8.37
N ASP A 170 5.75 3.54 -7.53
CA ASP A 170 7.15 3.10 -7.47
C ASP A 170 7.61 3.10 -6.02
N ALA A 171 8.38 2.08 -5.62
CA ALA A 171 8.91 1.92 -4.27
C ALA A 171 10.30 1.28 -4.31
N GLY A 172 11.29 1.96 -3.76
CA GLY A 172 12.64 1.44 -3.60
C GLY A 172 13.43 2.18 -2.53
N ASN A 173 14.68 1.78 -2.33
CA ASN A 173 15.57 2.44 -1.38
C ASN A 173 15.84 3.88 -1.83
N ASN A 174 15.33 4.88 -1.09
CA ASN A 174 15.42 6.30 -1.41
C ASN A 174 14.90 6.69 -2.83
N ARG A 175 13.89 5.96 -3.34
CA ARG A 175 13.20 6.30 -4.59
C ARG A 175 11.75 5.84 -4.57
N GLY A 176 10.90 6.51 -5.33
CA GLY A 176 9.51 6.12 -5.52
C GLY A 176 8.52 7.26 -5.40
N THR A 177 7.24 6.92 -5.39
CA THR A 177 6.14 7.86 -5.19
C THR A 177 5.69 7.88 -3.73
N PHE A 178 5.51 9.08 -3.18
CA PHE A 178 5.07 9.29 -1.80
C PHE A 178 3.75 10.07 -1.78
N PHE A 179 2.65 9.34 -1.83
CA PHE A 179 1.29 9.87 -1.72
C PHE A 179 0.55 9.05 -0.66
N LEU A 180 0.58 9.51 0.58
CA LEU A 180 -0.25 8.93 1.63
C LEU A 180 -1.69 9.46 1.49
N PRO A 181 -2.70 8.62 1.75
CA PRO A 181 -4.07 9.12 1.91
C PRO A 181 -4.15 10.04 3.14
N GLU A 182 -5.22 10.82 3.22
CA GLU A 182 -5.53 11.63 4.39
C GLU A 182 -6.35 10.84 5.41
N ILE A 183 -6.41 11.33 6.65
CA ILE A 183 -7.28 10.72 7.68
C ILE A 183 -8.74 10.90 7.26
N ASN A 184 -9.51 9.82 7.37
CA ASN A 184 -10.89 9.65 6.90
C ASN A 184 -11.07 9.42 5.39
N ASP A 185 -10.00 9.28 4.61
CA ASP A 185 -10.12 8.86 3.22
C ASP A 185 -10.56 7.40 3.11
N GLU A 186 -11.34 7.13 2.06
CA GLU A 186 -11.78 5.78 1.71
C GLU A 186 -10.72 5.09 0.84
N VAL A 187 -10.35 3.89 1.26
CA VAL A 187 -9.33 3.06 0.61
C VAL A 187 -9.88 1.68 0.32
N ILE A 188 -9.29 1.01 -0.67
CA ILE A 188 -9.56 -0.40 -0.95
C ILE A 188 -8.43 -1.26 -0.36
N VAL A 189 -8.81 -2.27 0.41
CA VAL A 189 -7.91 -3.16 1.15
C VAL A 189 -8.06 -4.58 0.64
N GLY A 190 -6.93 -5.22 0.32
CA GLY A 190 -6.83 -6.65 0.08
C GLY A 190 -5.96 -7.32 1.15
N PHE A 191 -6.00 -8.65 1.20
CA PHE A 191 -5.24 -9.44 2.17
C PHE A 191 -4.30 -10.41 1.43
N LEU A 192 -3.02 -10.42 1.79
CA LEU A 192 -2.06 -11.31 1.14
C LEU A 192 -2.43 -12.77 1.44
N GLY A 193 -2.74 -13.53 0.39
CA GLY A 193 -3.21 -14.90 0.49
C GLY A 193 -4.42 -15.06 1.41
N ASP A 194 -5.36 -14.12 1.38
CA ASP A 194 -6.58 -14.08 2.19
C ASP A 194 -6.34 -14.17 3.71
N ASP A 195 -5.17 -13.73 4.17
CA ASP A 195 -4.80 -13.69 5.58
C ASP A 195 -5.13 -12.32 6.21
N PRO A 196 -6.06 -12.26 7.17
CA PRO A 196 -6.46 -11.01 7.82
C PRO A 196 -5.32 -10.28 8.54
N ASN A 197 -4.20 -10.96 8.84
CA ASN A 197 -3.03 -10.35 9.49
C ASN A 197 -2.13 -9.59 8.51
N TYR A 198 -2.31 -9.77 7.20
CA TYR A 198 -1.48 -9.14 6.17
C TYR A 198 -2.29 -8.25 5.21
N PRO A 199 -2.93 -7.19 5.73
CA PRO A 199 -3.67 -6.23 4.90
C PRO A 199 -2.73 -5.34 4.07
N VAL A 200 -3.17 -5.04 2.85
CA VAL A 200 -2.53 -4.11 1.92
C VAL A 200 -3.59 -3.19 1.35
N VAL A 201 -3.39 -1.88 1.50
CA VAL A 201 -4.16 -0.87 0.78
C VAL A 201 -3.68 -0.85 -0.67
N LEU A 202 -4.59 -1.09 -1.61
CA LEU A 202 -4.28 -1.16 -3.04
C LEU A 202 -4.50 0.18 -3.75
N GLY A 203 -5.30 1.07 -3.17
CA GLY A 203 -5.63 2.36 -3.76
C GLY A 203 -6.65 3.13 -2.92
N MET A 204 -6.97 4.32 -3.42
CA MET A 204 -7.94 5.25 -2.82
C MET A 204 -9.18 5.33 -3.72
N LEU A 205 -10.31 5.68 -3.12
CA LEU A 205 -11.59 5.77 -3.83
C LEU A 205 -12.20 7.15 -3.62
N HIS A 206 -12.66 7.76 -4.71
CA HIS A 206 -13.59 8.89 -4.62
C HIS A 206 -15.00 8.38 -4.35
N SER A 207 -15.79 9.20 -3.65
CA SER A 207 -17.19 8.91 -3.33
C SER A 207 -18.02 10.18 -3.33
N GLY A 208 -19.32 10.07 -3.08
CA GLY A 208 -20.20 11.24 -2.98
C GLY A 208 -19.80 12.22 -1.86
N ALA A 209 -19.17 11.72 -0.79
CA ALA A 209 -18.66 12.57 0.30
C ALA A 209 -17.29 13.17 -0.02
N ASN A 210 -16.46 12.43 -0.77
CA ASN A 210 -15.12 12.83 -1.19
C ASN A 210 -15.02 12.80 -2.73
N PRO A 211 -15.64 13.76 -3.44
CA PRO A 211 -15.73 13.74 -4.89
C PRO A 211 -14.34 13.93 -5.54
N SER A 212 -14.24 13.49 -6.79
CA SER A 212 -13.09 13.80 -7.65
C SER A 212 -12.94 15.31 -7.84
N PRO A 213 -11.71 15.86 -7.87
CA PRO A 213 -11.48 17.27 -8.12
C PRO A 213 -11.76 17.68 -9.58
N ILE A 214 -11.85 16.71 -10.50
CA ILE A 214 -12.21 16.91 -11.91
C ILE A 214 -13.53 16.18 -12.15
N GLU A 215 -14.50 16.88 -12.74
CA GLU A 215 -15.79 16.30 -13.11
C GLU A 215 -15.61 15.34 -14.30
N ALA A 216 -16.22 14.17 -14.23
CA ALA A 216 -16.09 13.18 -15.29
C ALA A 216 -16.94 13.58 -16.51
N THR A 217 -16.32 13.60 -17.68
CA THR A 217 -17.00 13.76 -18.97
C THR A 217 -16.64 12.62 -19.91
N ASP A 218 -17.48 12.34 -20.90
CA ASP A 218 -17.26 11.26 -21.87
C ASP A 218 -16.02 11.53 -22.75
N GLU A 219 -15.71 12.79 -23.02
CA GLU A 219 -14.50 13.17 -23.75
C GLU A 219 -13.22 12.93 -22.93
N ASN A 220 -13.30 13.06 -21.60
CA ASN A 220 -12.20 12.81 -20.66
C ASN A 220 -10.88 13.48 -21.06
N ASN A 221 -10.96 14.75 -21.47
CA ASN A 221 -9.80 15.51 -21.93
C ASN A 221 -8.92 16.05 -20.79
N GLU A 222 -9.46 16.19 -19.58
CA GLU A 222 -8.73 16.71 -18.42
C GLU A 222 -8.29 15.57 -17.49
N LYS A 223 -6.98 15.46 -17.26
CA LYS A 223 -6.37 14.42 -16.41
C LYS A 223 -5.26 15.05 -15.59
N GLY A 224 -5.01 14.53 -14.38
CA GLY A 224 -3.84 14.97 -13.63
C GLY A 224 -3.98 14.81 -12.14
N TYR A 225 -3.28 15.69 -11.43
CA TYR A 225 -3.19 15.68 -9.98
C TYR A 225 -3.62 17.03 -9.40
N VAL A 226 -4.45 16.96 -8.35
CA VAL A 226 -4.83 18.12 -7.54
C VAL A 226 -4.57 17.76 -6.08
N SER A 227 -3.69 18.51 -5.43
CA SER A 227 -3.43 18.35 -4.00
C SER A 227 -4.54 18.97 -3.14
N ARG A 228 -4.57 18.63 -1.85
CA ARG A 228 -5.48 19.25 -0.86
C ARG A 228 -5.40 20.77 -0.81
N SER A 229 -4.24 21.35 -1.11
CA SER A 229 -4.03 22.81 -1.14
C SER A 229 -4.19 23.42 -2.54
N GLU A 230 -4.88 22.72 -3.45
CA GLU A 230 -5.17 23.18 -4.81
C GLU A 230 -3.93 23.48 -5.66
N ILE A 231 -2.79 22.84 -5.37
CA ILE A 231 -1.68 22.74 -6.33
C ILE A 231 -2.11 21.73 -7.39
N LYS A 232 -2.09 22.15 -8.65
CA LYS A 232 -2.61 21.39 -9.79
C LYS A 232 -1.50 21.11 -10.79
N VAL A 233 -1.47 19.88 -11.30
CA VAL A 233 -0.68 19.49 -12.48
C VAL A 233 -1.66 18.78 -13.41
N LEU A 234 -2.09 19.47 -14.47
CA LEU A 234 -3.18 19.03 -15.34
C LEU A 234 -2.71 18.92 -16.79
N PHE A 235 -3.10 17.82 -17.41
CA PHE A 235 -2.99 17.52 -18.83
C PHE A 235 -4.35 17.71 -19.48
N HIS A 236 -4.35 18.38 -20.61
CA HIS A 236 -5.53 18.73 -21.41
C HIS A 236 -5.35 18.14 -22.80
N ASP A 237 -5.89 16.95 -23.04
CA ASP A 237 -5.68 16.19 -24.28
C ASP A 237 -6.35 16.84 -25.50
N GLY A 238 -7.43 17.62 -25.29
CA GLY A 238 -8.14 18.33 -26.37
C GLY A 238 -7.25 19.35 -27.09
N ASP A 239 -6.51 20.14 -26.32
CA ASP A 239 -5.62 21.20 -26.83
C ASP A 239 -4.13 20.79 -26.79
N LYS A 240 -3.83 19.55 -26.36
CA LYS A 240 -2.47 19.05 -26.10
C LYS A 240 -1.67 20.01 -25.21
N ARG A 241 -2.29 20.40 -24.10
CA ARG A 241 -1.74 21.39 -23.16
C ARG A 241 -1.42 20.75 -21.82
N VAL A 242 -0.30 21.15 -21.20
CA VAL A 242 -0.01 20.88 -19.79
C VAL A 242 0.04 22.19 -19.00
N SER A 243 -0.51 22.16 -17.79
CA SER A 243 -0.56 23.31 -16.89
C SER A 243 -0.16 22.93 -15.47
N ILE A 244 0.62 23.80 -14.83
CA ILE A 244 0.94 23.71 -13.41
C ILE A 244 0.44 24.99 -12.75
N GLU A 245 -0.45 24.85 -11.78
CA GLU A 245 -1.09 25.99 -11.10
C GLU A 245 -0.94 25.86 -9.59
N THR A 246 -0.73 26.99 -8.93
CA THR A 246 -0.71 27.10 -7.47
C THR A 246 -1.88 27.96 -7.01
N PRO A 247 -2.40 27.77 -5.77
CA PRO A 247 -3.49 28.59 -5.24
C PRO A 247 -3.15 30.08 -5.17
N GLY A 248 -1.86 30.43 -5.13
CA GLY A 248 -1.38 31.80 -5.18
C GLY A 248 -1.37 32.43 -6.58
N GLY A 249 -2.07 31.85 -7.57
CA GLY A 249 -2.24 32.38 -8.92
C GLY A 249 -0.97 32.34 -9.79
N ARG A 250 0.01 31.50 -9.46
CA ARG A 250 1.16 31.23 -10.35
C ARG A 250 0.82 30.10 -11.28
N LYS A 251 1.12 30.29 -12.56
CA LYS A 251 0.77 29.37 -13.64
C LYS A 251 1.93 29.17 -14.61
N LEU A 252 2.26 27.92 -14.88
CA LEU A 252 3.09 27.50 -16.02
C LEU A 252 2.18 26.80 -17.03
N THR A 253 2.30 27.12 -18.31
CA THR A 253 1.51 26.49 -19.38
C THR A 253 2.37 26.18 -20.60
N LEU A 254 2.26 24.96 -21.11
CA LEU A 254 2.77 24.56 -22.42
C LEU A 254 1.57 24.09 -23.25
N ASP A 255 1.34 24.70 -24.40
CA ASP A 255 0.14 24.54 -25.22
C ASP A 255 0.53 24.42 -26.69
N ASP A 256 0.42 23.20 -27.23
CA ASP A 256 0.77 22.90 -28.62
C ASP A 256 -0.25 23.47 -29.61
N ALA A 257 -1.53 23.58 -29.25
CA ALA A 257 -2.56 24.12 -30.13
C ALA A 257 -2.32 25.60 -30.46
N ASN A 258 -1.81 26.36 -29.49
CA ASN A 258 -1.50 27.77 -29.64
C ASN A 258 0.01 28.06 -29.86
N GLY A 259 0.86 27.02 -29.88
CA GLY A 259 2.31 27.18 -29.97
C GLY A 259 2.89 28.02 -28.83
N LEU A 260 2.36 27.86 -27.60
CA LEU A 260 2.58 28.77 -26.48
C LEU A 260 3.29 28.07 -25.31
N CYS A 261 4.36 28.70 -24.81
CA CYS A 261 4.93 28.41 -23.49
C CYS A 261 4.85 29.68 -22.64
N SER A 262 4.17 29.64 -21.50
CA SER A 262 4.03 30.80 -20.62
C SER A 262 4.27 30.51 -19.14
N LEU A 263 4.83 31.49 -18.44
CA LEU A 263 4.93 31.56 -16.98
C LEU A 263 4.32 32.88 -16.52
N GLU A 264 3.34 32.80 -15.62
CA GLU A 264 2.58 33.96 -15.15
C GLU A 264 2.43 33.91 -13.62
N ASP A 265 2.39 35.08 -12.98
CA ASP A 265 2.03 35.23 -11.57
C ASP A 265 0.79 36.12 -11.37
N ALA A 266 0.25 36.10 -10.15
CA ALA A 266 -0.90 36.90 -9.77
C ALA A 266 -0.62 38.42 -9.75
N ALA A 267 0.64 38.84 -9.79
CA ALA A 267 1.03 40.26 -9.81
C ALA A 267 1.06 40.84 -11.23
N GLY A 268 0.86 40.01 -12.26
CA GLY A 268 0.85 40.42 -13.67
C GLY A 268 2.20 40.30 -14.38
N ASN A 269 3.19 39.66 -13.75
CA ASN A 269 4.47 39.38 -14.38
C ASN A 269 4.32 38.18 -15.31
N LYS A 270 4.89 38.26 -16.53
CA LYS A 270 4.75 37.22 -17.55
C LYS A 270 6.04 36.98 -18.33
N LEU A 271 6.30 35.72 -18.62
CA LEU A 271 7.25 35.26 -19.64
C LEU A 271 6.47 34.44 -20.66
N VAL A 272 6.52 34.82 -21.94
CA VAL A 272 5.79 34.18 -23.03
C VAL A 272 6.76 33.87 -24.16
N LEU A 273 6.75 32.62 -24.64
CA LEU A 273 7.46 32.15 -25.82
C LEU A 273 6.44 31.56 -26.78
N ASN A 274 6.44 32.03 -28.02
CA ASN A 274 5.58 31.54 -29.10
C ASN A 274 6.18 31.82 -30.48
N ASP A 275 5.43 31.53 -31.54
CA ASP A 275 5.84 31.76 -32.93
C ASP A 275 6.16 33.23 -33.27
N SER A 276 5.63 34.19 -32.49
CA SER A 276 5.93 35.61 -32.64
C SER A 276 7.22 36.04 -31.91
N GLY A 277 7.80 35.17 -31.08
CA GLY A 277 9.06 35.40 -30.38
C GLY A 277 8.95 35.25 -28.86
N ILE A 278 9.78 35.99 -28.14
CA ILE A 278 9.88 35.95 -26.68
C ILE A 278 9.49 37.31 -26.10
N THR A 279 8.57 37.32 -25.13
CA THR A 279 8.15 38.52 -24.39
C THR A 279 8.37 38.30 -22.90
N LEU A 280 9.06 39.23 -22.26
CA LEU A 280 9.22 39.32 -20.81
C LEU A 280 8.63 40.65 -20.32
N SER A 281 7.59 40.58 -19.48
CA SER A 281 6.92 41.77 -18.93
C SER A 281 6.83 41.70 -17.41
N SER A 282 7.11 42.83 -16.77
CA SER A 282 6.92 43.04 -15.33
C SER A 282 5.83 44.09 -15.13
N ALA A 283 4.95 43.86 -14.15
CA ALA A 283 3.96 44.86 -13.74
C ALA A 283 4.57 45.95 -12.84
N LYS A 284 5.80 45.74 -12.38
CA LYS A 284 6.58 46.67 -11.56
C LYS A 284 8.00 46.76 -12.13
N ASP A 285 9.01 46.80 -11.28
CA ASP A 285 10.40 46.88 -11.67
C ASP A 285 10.84 45.58 -12.37
N LEU A 286 11.69 45.73 -13.40
CA LEU A 286 12.42 44.64 -14.03
C LEU A 286 13.92 44.93 -13.87
N THR A 287 14.61 44.10 -13.08
CA THR A 287 16.05 44.24 -12.84
C THR A 287 16.80 43.08 -13.50
N LEU A 288 17.83 43.39 -14.30
CA LEU A 288 18.68 42.43 -14.98
C LEU A 288 20.13 42.60 -14.51
N GLU A 289 20.60 41.67 -13.67
CA GLU A 289 21.94 41.70 -13.08
C GLU A 289 22.77 40.49 -13.51
N ALA A 290 24.06 40.70 -13.77
CA ALA A 290 25.02 39.65 -14.08
C ALA A 290 26.35 39.89 -13.35
N VAL A 291 26.90 38.85 -12.72
CA VAL A 291 28.14 38.95 -11.92
C VAL A 291 29.37 39.16 -12.80
N SER A 292 29.46 38.46 -13.93
CA SER A 292 30.62 38.53 -14.83
C SER A 292 30.38 39.48 -15.98
N SER A 293 29.32 39.25 -16.77
CA SER A 293 29.03 40.04 -17.97
C SER A 293 27.58 39.88 -18.39
N LEU A 294 26.95 40.97 -18.84
CA LEU A 294 25.67 40.97 -19.54
C LEU A 294 25.90 41.42 -20.99
N SER A 295 25.58 40.58 -21.96
CA SER A 295 25.72 40.87 -23.40
C SER A 295 24.37 40.82 -24.10
N ILE A 296 23.99 41.89 -24.78
CA ILE A 296 22.76 42.00 -25.56
C ILE A 296 23.15 42.26 -27.02
N SER A 297 22.83 41.32 -27.91
CA SER A 297 23.18 41.40 -29.34
C SER A 297 21.96 41.07 -30.19
N ALA A 298 21.59 41.98 -31.07
CA ALA A 298 20.50 41.82 -32.03
C ALA A 298 20.79 42.64 -33.30
N PRO A 299 20.26 42.25 -34.49
CA PRO A 299 20.38 43.07 -35.69
C PRO A 299 19.81 44.49 -35.52
N GLN A 300 18.80 44.64 -34.65
CA GLN A 300 18.22 45.92 -34.26
C GLN A 300 17.93 45.90 -32.75
N LEU A 301 18.35 46.94 -32.05
CA LEU A 301 18.09 47.14 -30.63
C LEU A 301 17.39 48.49 -30.43
N THR A 302 16.27 48.49 -29.70
CA THR A 302 15.54 49.70 -29.34
C THR A 302 15.39 49.75 -27.83
N ILE A 303 15.86 50.83 -27.21
CA ILE A 303 15.69 51.11 -25.78
C ILE A 303 14.90 52.41 -25.68
N LYS A 304 13.71 52.35 -25.06
CA LYS A 304 12.84 53.51 -24.86
C LYS A 304 12.57 53.67 -23.37
N ALA A 305 12.74 54.88 -22.86
CA ALA A 305 12.29 55.27 -21.53
C ALA A 305 11.45 56.54 -21.65
N GLU A 306 10.28 56.56 -21.01
CA GLU A 306 9.37 57.71 -21.08
C GLU A 306 9.81 58.86 -20.17
N ALA A 307 10.40 58.55 -19.02
CA ALA A 307 10.85 59.55 -18.05
C ALA A 307 12.36 59.79 -18.11
N THR A 308 13.16 58.77 -17.84
CA THR A 308 14.63 58.89 -17.77
C THR A 308 15.29 57.57 -18.15
N ALA A 309 16.33 57.64 -18.97
CA ALA A 309 17.24 56.52 -19.22
C ALA A 309 18.64 56.93 -18.76
N GLU A 310 19.25 56.13 -17.88
CA GLU A 310 20.62 56.32 -17.41
C GLU A 310 21.49 55.15 -17.88
N LEU A 311 22.67 55.46 -18.43
CA LEU A 311 23.67 54.47 -18.81
C LEU A 311 25.02 54.90 -18.23
N SER A 312 25.55 54.13 -17.30
CA SER A 312 26.78 54.44 -16.56
C SER A 312 27.74 53.26 -16.53
N ALA A 313 29.05 53.56 -16.47
CA ALA A 313 30.12 52.57 -16.33
C ALA A 313 31.24 53.14 -15.45
N ASN A 314 31.69 52.38 -14.45
CA ASN A 314 32.78 52.81 -13.53
C ASN A 314 34.14 52.88 -14.21
N GLY A 315 34.40 51.99 -15.18
CA GLY A 315 35.64 51.95 -15.94
C GLY A 315 35.55 52.84 -17.18
N SER A 316 35.08 52.28 -18.28
CA SER A 316 34.91 52.98 -19.55
C SER A 316 33.55 52.66 -20.17
N LEU A 317 32.89 53.67 -20.74
CA LEU A 317 31.72 53.51 -21.60
C LEU A 317 32.13 53.73 -23.06
N SER A 318 31.85 52.76 -23.93
CA SER A 318 32.16 52.83 -25.37
C SER A 318 30.90 52.67 -26.20
N VAL A 319 30.63 53.64 -27.08
CA VAL A 319 29.54 53.60 -28.07
C VAL A 319 30.17 53.68 -29.46
N GLY A 320 30.01 52.62 -30.26
CA GLY A 320 30.58 52.52 -31.60
C GLY A 320 29.50 52.36 -32.67
N SER A 321 29.63 53.10 -33.77
CA SER A 321 28.83 52.93 -34.98
C SER A 321 29.74 53.02 -36.20
N SER A 322 29.57 52.12 -37.17
CA SER A 322 30.22 52.25 -38.49
C SER A 322 29.56 53.31 -39.37
N GLY A 323 28.32 53.68 -39.04
CA GLY A 323 27.55 54.72 -39.72
C GLY A 323 27.47 56.02 -38.92
N ILE A 324 26.43 56.81 -39.18
CA ILE A 324 26.18 58.07 -38.49
C ILE A 324 25.66 57.78 -37.08
N THR A 325 26.26 58.44 -36.08
CA THR A 325 25.73 58.47 -34.70
C THR A 325 25.03 59.81 -34.48
N GLU A 326 23.74 59.79 -34.15
CA GLU A 326 22.97 61.01 -33.89
C GLU A 326 22.60 61.10 -32.40
N ILE A 327 23.05 62.16 -31.74
CA ILE A 327 22.71 62.47 -30.35
C ILE A 327 21.97 63.80 -30.33
N LYS A 328 20.70 63.77 -29.92
CA LYS A 328 19.82 64.94 -29.85
C LYS A 328 19.45 65.24 -28.40
N GLY A 329 19.63 66.49 -27.99
CA GLY A 329 19.24 66.98 -26.68
C GLY A 329 19.24 68.50 -26.67
N SER A 330 18.49 69.11 -25.76
CA SER A 330 18.51 70.57 -25.56
C SER A 330 19.90 71.06 -25.09
N MET A 331 20.63 70.22 -24.36
CA MET A 331 22.01 70.44 -23.93
C MET A 331 22.77 69.12 -23.90
N VAL A 332 23.90 69.04 -24.60
CA VAL A 332 24.84 67.92 -24.53
C VAL A 332 26.13 68.45 -23.91
N LYS A 333 26.50 67.95 -22.72
CA LYS A 333 27.76 68.30 -22.06
C LYS A 333 28.80 67.23 -22.38
N ILE A 334 29.92 67.66 -22.96
CA ILE A 334 31.09 66.83 -23.21
C ILE A 334 32.25 67.51 -22.48
N ASN A 335 32.89 66.78 -21.57
CA ASN A 335 34.05 67.25 -20.81
C ASN A 335 35.27 66.41 -21.16
#